data_AF-A0A352QP99-F1
#
_entry.id   AF-A0A352QP99-F1
#
_cell.length_a   1.000
_cell.length_b   1.000
_cell.length_c   1.000
_cell.angle_alpha   90.00
_cell.angle_beta   90.00
_cell.angle_gamma   90.00
#
_symmetry.space_group_name_H-M   'P 1'
#
loop_
_entity.id
_entity.type
_entity.pdbx_description
1 polymer ?
#
loop_
_entity_poly.entity_id
_entity_poly.type
_entity_poly.pdbx_seq_one_letter_code
_entity_poly.pdbx_strand_id
1 'polypeptide(L)'
;MSNVIAFLESLGRDATMAAQGQDTYAAAVDALGLDDEPRQALLDRDAAALGDLLGGRLEMMCLLFPADGDEKKDDDQDDSDQPDDGERKESIGFSARH
;
A
#
# COMPACT_ATOMS: atom_id res chain seq x y z
N MET A 1 -12.67 14.62 -14.90
CA MET A 1 -11.72 13.90 -14.01
C MET A 1 -12.15 13.78 -12.55
N SER A 2 -12.82 14.75 -11.91
CA SER A 2 -13.26 14.63 -10.49
C SER A 2 -14.12 13.39 -10.19
N ASN A 3 -14.94 12.95 -11.16
CA ASN A 3 -15.80 11.78 -11.00
C ASN A 3 -15.01 10.46 -10.90
N VAL A 4 -13.87 10.36 -11.60
CA VAL A 4 -13.00 9.17 -11.57
C VAL A 4 -12.36 9.02 -10.18
N ILE A 5 -11.83 10.11 -9.63
CA ILE A 5 -11.20 10.10 -8.30
C ILE A 5 -12.23 9.75 -7.22
N ALA A 6 -13.40 10.39 -7.24
CA ALA A 6 -14.47 10.10 -6.28
C ALA A 6 -14.96 8.64 -6.38
N PHE A 7 -15.04 8.10 -7.59
CA PHE A 7 -15.36 6.69 -7.80
C PHE A 7 -14.30 5.76 -7.20
N LEU A 8 -13.02 6.00 -7.51
CA LEU A 8 -11.90 5.21 -6.96
C LEU A 8 -11.81 5.33 -5.43
N GLU A 9 -12.10 6.50 -4.87
CA GLU A 9 -12.19 6.71 -3.43
C GLU A 9 -13.32 5.87 -2.81
N SER A 10 -14.51 5.87 -3.43
CA SER A 10 -15.63 5.05 -2.96
C SER A 10 -15.32 3.56 -3.03
N LEU A 11 -14.64 3.12 -4.08
CA LEU A 11 -14.21 1.74 -4.29
C LEU A 11 -13.16 1.31 -3.25
N GLY A 12 -12.24 2.21 -2.87
CA GLY A 12 -11.22 1.94 -1.86
C GLY A 12 -11.73 2.01 -0.42
N ARG A 13 -12.77 2.82 -0.15
CA ARG A 13 -13.38 2.98 1.17
C ARG A 13 -14.23 1.77 1.56
N ASP A 14 -14.87 1.12 0.59
CA ASP A 14 -15.77 0.00 0.81
C ASP A 14 -15.29 -1.27 0.10
N ALA A 15 -14.72 -2.18 0.86
CA ALA A 15 -14.24 -3.47 0.35
C ALA A 15 -15.36 -4.33 -0.28
N THR A 16 -16.62 -4.08 0.05
CA THR A 16 -17.75 -4.78 -0.55
C THR A 16 -18.00 -4.33 -1.99
N MET A 17 -17.71 -3.07 -2.34
CA MET A 17 -17.76 -2.60 -3.72
C MET A 17 -16.65 -3.23 -4.57
N ALA A 18 -15.46 -3.42 -4.01
CA ALA A 18 -14.38 -4.16 -4.67
C ALA A 18 -14.72 -5.64 -4.92
N ALA A 19 -15.57 -6.23 -4.06
CA ALA A 19 -16.04 -7.60 -4.16
C ALA A 19 -17.26 -7.79 -5.07
N GLN A 20 -17.82 -6.71 -5.64
CA GLN A 20 -18.94 -6.81 -6.57
C GLN A 20 -18.53 -7.50 -7.87
N GLY A 21 -19.47 -8.23 -8.47
CA GLY A 21 -19.27 -8.90 -9.75
C GLY A 21 -19.01 -7.91 -10.90
N GLN A 22 -18.37 -8.41 -11.96
CA GLN A 22 -17.91 -7.61 -13.09
C GLN A 22 -19.02 -6.79 -13.76
N ASP A 23 -20.24 -7.34 -13.88
CA ASP A 23 -21.38 -6.66 -14.50
C ASP A 23 -21.85 -5.46 -13.66
N THR A 24 -21.81 -5.58 -12.33
CA THR A 24 -22.20 -4.48 -11.43
C THR A 24 -21.17 -3.36 -11.45
N TYR A 25 -19.88 -3.73 -11.54
CA TYR A 25 -18.79 -2.75 -11.71
C TYR A 25 -18.92 -1.99 -13.04
N ALA A 26 -19.13 -2.70 -14.16
CA ALA A 26 -19.27 -2.07 -15.46
C ALA A 26 -20.47 -1.10 -15.51
N ALA A 27 -21.61 -1.48 -14.95
CA ALA A 27 -22.77 -0.61 -14.85
C ALA A 27 -22.51 0.64 -14.00
N ALA A 28 -21.75 0.51 -12.91
CA ALA A 28 -21.35 1.65 -12.08
C ALA A 28 -20.40 2.59 -12.82
N VAL A 29 -19.47 2.06 -13.63
CA VAL A 29 -18.58 2.85 -14.48
C VAL A 29 -19.36 3.59 -15.57
N ASP A 30 -20.34 2.94 -16.22
CA ASP A 30 -21.19 3.55 -17.23
C ASP A 30 -22.03 4.71 -16.67
N ALA A 31 -22.51 4.58 -15.44
CA ALA A 31 -23.29 5.61 -14.77
C ALA A 31 -22.51 6.91 -14.48
N LEU A 32 -21.16 6.88 -14.53
CA LEU A 32 -20.32 8.06 -14.28
C LEU A 32 -20.35 9.08 -15.44
N GLY A 33 -20.81 8.68 -16.63
CA GLY A 33 -20.88 9.54 -17.81
C GLY A 33 -19.51 10.10 -18.23
N LEU A 34 -18.47 9.25 -18.15
CA LEU A 34 -17.10 9.61 -18.49
C LEU A 34 -16.87 9.60 -20.00
N ASP A 35 -15.87 10.36 -20.44
CA ASP A 35 -15.33 10.25 -21.80
C ASP A 35 -14.74 8.85 -22.05
N ASP A 36 -14.61 8.47 -23.33
CA ASP A 36 -14.29 7.10 -23.74
C ASP A 36 -12.98 6.57 -23.13
N GLU A 37 -11.94 7.40 -23.06
CA GLU A 37 -10.61 7.02 -22.59
C GLU A 37 -10.58 6.66 -21.08
N PRO A 38 -10.99 7.53 -20.13
CA PRO A 38 -11.06 7.18 -18.72
C PRO A 38 -12.10 6.09 -18.41
N ARG A 39 -13.19 6.01 -19.18
CA ARG A 39 -14.17 4.92 -19.06
C ARG A 39 -13.53 3.58 -19.38
N GLN A 40 -12.83 3.50 -20.51
CA GLN A 40 -12.20 2.26 -20.96
C GLN A 40 -11.09 1.83 -19.98
N ALA A 41 -10.27 2.77 -19.51
CA ALA A 41 -9.24 2.49 -18.51
C ALA A 41 -9.82 1.92 -17.20
N LEU A 42 -11.00 2.39 -16.75
CA LEU A 42 -11.71 1.80 -15.61
C LEU A 42 -12.23 0.39 -15.92
N LEU A 43 -12.88 0.19 -17.06
CA LEU A 43 -13.43 -1.12 -17.46
C LEU A 43 -12.35 -2.20 -17.58
N ASP A 44 -11.19 -1.83 -18.15
CA ASP A 44 -10.04 -2.72 -18.31
C ASP A 44 -9.22 -2.88 -17.02
N ARG A 45 -9.55 -2.10 -15.97
CA ARG A 45 -8.81 -1.99 -14.70
C ARG A 45 -7.33 -1.66 -14.92
N ASP A 46 -7.04 -0.84 -15.92
CA ASP A 46 -5.69 -0.43 -16.26
C ASP A 46 -5.23 0.70 -15.33
N ALA A 47 -4.55 0.31 -14.25
CA ALA A 47 -4.02 1.24 -13.26
C ALA A 47 -2.94 2.17 -13.84
N ALA A 48 -2.19 1.75 -14.87
CA ALA A 48 -1.17 2.59 -15.49
C ALA A 48 -1.82 3.69 -16.32
N ALA A 49 -2.78 3.33 -17.18
CA ALA A 49 -3.55 4.30 -17.96
C ALA A 49 -4.33 5.27 -17.06
N LEU A 50 -4.97 4.78 -15.98
CA LEU A 50 -5.62 5.64 -15.00
C LEU A 50 -4.61 6.57 -14.31
N GLY A 51 -3.43 6.07 -13.97
CA GLY A 51 -2.34 6.86 -13.42
C GLY A 51 -1.95 8.01 -14.35
N ASP A 52 -1.69 7.73 -15.62
CA ASP A 52 -1.29 8.72 -16.61
C ASP A 52 -2.39 9.78 -16.84
N LEU A 53 -3.65 9.34 -16.98
CA LEU A 53 -4.81 10.23 -17.16
C LEU A 53 -5.04 11.17 -15.98
N LEU A 54 -4.72 10.72 -14.77
CA LEU A 54 -4.87 11.51 -13.54
C LEU A 54 -3.62 12.34 -13.23
N GLY A 55 -2.59 12.31 -14.08
CA GLY A 55 -1.32 13.01 -13.83
C GLY A 55 -0.49 12.38 -12.71
N GLY A 56 -0.71 11.09 -12.45
CA GLY A 56 0.06 10.27 -11.54
C GLY A 56 1.52 10.16 -11.95
N ARG A 57 2.38 9.86 -10.97
CA ARG A 57 3.82 9.69 -11.15
C ARG A 57 4.14 8.26 -10.73
N LEU A 58 4.55 7.42 -11.69
CA LEU A 58 4.88 6.02 -11.41
C LEU A 58 6.09 5.89 -10.47
N GLU A 59 7.06 6.80 -10.61
CA GLU A 59 8.32 6.79 -9.88
C GLU A 59 8.46 8.06 -9.03
N MET A 60 8.65 7.88 -7.73
CA MET A 60 8.99 8.94 -6.79
C MET A 60 10.27 8.56 -6.06
N MET A 61 11.35 9.29 -6.32
CA MET A 61 12.63 9.11 -5.63
C MET A 61 12.68 10.06 -4.42
N CYS A 62 12.54 9.52 -3.22
CA CYS A 62 12.74 10.26 -1.97
C CYS A 62 14.21 10.19 -1.57
N LEU A 63 15.02 11.16 -2.01
CA LEU A 63 16.41 11.27 -1.59
C LEU A 63 16.49 11.88 -0.19
N LEU A 64 16.94 11.09 0.78
CA LEU A 64 17.32 11.58 2.09
C LEU A 64 18.84 11.75 2.12
N PHE A 65 19.29 12.98 2.28
CA PHE A 65 20.71 13.27 2.53
C PHE A 65 20.95 13.32 4.03
N PRO A 66 22.00 12.66 4.55
CA PRO A 66 22.40 12.85 5.94
C PRO A 66 22.78 14.32 6.15
N ALA A 67 22.48 14.86 7.33
CA ALA A 67 22.96 16.18 7.70
C ALA A 67 24.50 16.14 7.79
N ASP A 68 25.16 17.16 7.24
CA ASP A 68 26.61 17.31 7.39
C ASP A 68 26.95 17.46 8.88
N GLY A 69 27.58 16.42 9.46
CA GLY A 69 28.10 16.47 10.84
C GLY A 69 27.79 15.29 11.75
N ASP A 70 27.11 14.24 11.30
CA ASP A 70 26.91 13.03 12.12
C ASP A 70 28.08 12.06 11.95
N GLU A 71 29.23 12.43 12.53
CA GLU A 71 30.28 11.47 12.86
C GLU A 71 29.66 10.44 13.81
N LYS A 72 29.43 9.22 13.32
CA LYS A 72 28.90 8.13 14.12
C LYS A 72 29.75 7.97 15.38
N LYS A 73 29.20 8.31 16.55
CA LYS A 73 29.64 7.67 17.78
C LYS A 73 29.22 6.22 17.68
N ASP A 74 30.21 5.34 17.69
CA ASP A 74 30.06 3.91 17.94
C ASP A 74 29.42 3.80 19.34
N ASP A 75 28.09 3.64 19.36
CA ASP A 75 27.33 3.40 20.59
C ASP A 75 27.23 1.89 20.72
N ASP A 76 28.17 1.31 21.49
CA ASP A 76 28.05 -0.01 22.09
C ASP A 76 26.78 -0.02 22.96
N GLN A 77 25.61 -0.23 22.35
CA GLN A 77 24.38 -0.49 23.08
C GLN A 77 24.38 -1.95 23.56
N ASP A 78 24.89 -2.11 24.78
CA ASP A 78 24.55 -3.17 25.72
C ASP A 78 23.03 -3.19 25.91
N ASP A 79 22.35 -4.12 25.23
CA ASP A 79 20.90 -4.34 25.28
C ASP A 79 20.51 -5.09 26.58
N SER A 80 20.75 -4.43 27.71
CA SER A 80 20.43 -4.91 29.05
C SER A 80 19.39 -3.99 29.69
N ASP A 81 18.10 -4.24 29.45
CA ASP A 81 17.04 -4.31 30.48
C ASP A 81 15.64 -4.31 29.84
N GLN A 82 15.11 -5.51 29.60
CA GLN A 82 13.68 -5.74 29.39
C GLN A 82 13.07 -6.16 30.73
N PRO A 83 12.06 -5.47 31.29
CA PRO A 83 11.39 -5.95 32.49
C PRO A 83 10.53 -7.17 32.14
N ASP A 84 10.87 -8.26 32.84
CA ASP A 84 10.15 -9.52 32.97
C ASP A 84 8.68 -9.30 33.38
N ASP A 85 7.75 -9.84 32.58
CA ASP A 85 6.45 -10.24 33.09
C ASP A 85 5.96 -11.51 32.37
N GLY A 86 6.31 -12.64 32.99
CA GLY A 86 5.53 -13.88 33.08
C GLY A 86 4.75 -14.37 31.86
N GLU A 87 5.14 -15.51 31.30
CA GLU A 87 4.65 -16.82 31.76
C GLU A 87 5.28 -17.97 30.97
N ARG A 88 5.86 -18.90 31.74
CA ARG A 88 6.49 -20.14 31.33
C ARG A 88 5.48 -21.13 30.75
N LYS A 89 5.84 -21.76 29.62
CA LYS A 89 5.73 -23.20 29.23
C LYS A 89 5.72 -23.26 27.68
N GLU A 90 6.45 -24.10 26.98
CA GLU A 90 6.99 -25.42 27.28
C GLU A 90 8.16 -25.69 26.33
N SER A 91 9.19 -26.34 26.86
CA SER A 91 10.44 -26.73 26.23
C SER A 91 10.28 -27.88 25.21
N ILE A 92 11.40 -28.15 24.51
CA ILE A 92 11.84 -29.35 23.77
C ILE A 92 11.81 -29.10 22.25
N GLY A 93 12.91 -29.06 21.49
CA GLY A 93 14.30 -29.36 21.74
C GLY A 93 14.91 -29.85 20.41
N PHE A 94 16.05 -29.32 19.99
CA PHE A 94 16.94 -30.08 19.11
C PHE A 94 18.39 -29.65 19.31
N SER A 95 19.15 -30.57 19.90
CA SER A 95 20.58 -30.48 20.13
C SER A 95 21.33 -30.44 18.79
N ALA A 96 22.09 -29.37 18.56
CA ALA A 96 23.21 -29.39 17.64
C ALA A 96 24.33 -30.28 18.21
N ARG A 97 24.92 -31.14 17.38
CA ARG A 97 26.26 -31.75 17.50
C ARG A 97 26.62 -32.29 16.10
N HIS A 98 27.84 -32.27 15.59
CA HIS A 98 29.08 -31.54 15.82
C HIS A 98 29.91 -31.81 14.55
#